data_AF-A0AAV0BXS5-F1
#
_entry.id   AF-A0AAV0BXS5-F1
#
_cell.length_a   1.000
_cell.length_b   1.000
_cell.length_c   1.000
_cell.angle_alpha   90.00
_cell.angle_beta   90.00
_cell.angle_gamma   90.00
#
_symmetry.space_group_name_H-M   'P 1'
#
loop_
_entity.id
_entity.type
_entity.pdbx_description
1 polymer ?
#
loop_
_entity_poly.entity_id
_entity_poly.type
_entity_poly.pdbx_seq_one_letter_code
_entity_poly.pdbx_strand_id
1 'polypeptide(L)'
;MLCAISWGVMIPLGIMIARYMKRINRLEEYIWFQAHRGCQLAACAIGFVGWAIGICLRITSKGVHYNAHLNIGIGIIFLATFQVVFGFQRPKEKHKYKKYWNIAHYVTGWSVLFLGIINVFEGLNILRPPKQWKIAYTCIVALLVLVSLILEAILREMERN
;
A
#
# COMPACT_ATOMS: atom_id res chain seq x y z
N MET A 1 5.72 -10.93 -8.97
CA MET A 1 4.29 -10.67 -9.21
C MET A 1 3.50 -10.48 -7.92
N LEU A 2 3.65 -11.35 -6.89
CA LEU A 2 2.98 -11.17 -5.58
C LEU A 2 3.18 -9.78 -4.97
N CYS A 3 4.43 -9.28 -4.95
CA CYS A 3 4.75 -7.94 -4.46
C CYS A 3 4.12 -6.80 -5.29
N ALA A 4 3.89 -6.99 -6.59
CA ALA A 4 3.24 -5.99 -7.44
C ALA A 4 1.73 -5.92 -7.13
N ILE A 5 1.08 -7.07 -6.93
CA ILE A 5 -0.32 -7.14 -6.52
C ILE A 5 -0.50 -6.55 -5.12
N SER A 6 0.32 -6.98 -4.16
CA SER A 6 0.26 -6.50 -2.77
C SER A 6 0.61 -5.02 -2.66
N TRP A 7 1.89 -4.66 -2.79
CA TRP A 7 2.39 -3.31 -2.51
C TRP A 7 1.98 -2.30 -3.59
N GLY A 8 1.87 -2.77 -4.83
CA GLY A 8 1.61 -1.92 -5.99
C GLY A 8 0.13 -1.68 -6.31
N VAL A 9 -0.79 -2.52 -5.82
CA VAL A 9 -2.23 -2.42 -6.14
C VAL A 9 -3.12 -2.47 -4.90
N MET A 10 -2.96 -3.46 -4.02
CA MET A 10 -3.84 -3.61 -2.86
C MET A 10 -3.62 -2.53 -1.81
N ILE A 11 -2.37 -2.13 -1.54
CA ILE A 11 -2.08 -1.00 -0.64
C ILE A 11 -2.78 0.30 -1.10
N PRO A 12 -2.57 0.80 -2.34
CA PRO A 12 -3.28 2.00 -2.80
C PRO A 12 -4.79 1.83 -2.80
N LEU A 13 -5.31 0.66 -3.20
CA LEU A 13 -6.75 0.38 -3.14
C LEU A 13 -7.30 0.50 -1.71
N GLY A 14 -6.61 -0.08 -0.72
CA GLY A 14 -6.98 0.03 0.69
C GLY A 14 -6.98 1.48 1.19
N ILE A 15 -6.02 2.30 0.73
CA ILE A 15 -5.97 3.74 1.05
C ILE A 15 -7.19 4.46 0.44
N MET A 16 -7.53 4.17 -0.81
CA MET A 16 -8.70 4.72 -1.50
C MET A 16 -10.00 4.33 -0.79
N ILE A 17 -10.15 3.08 -0.37
CA ILE A 17 -11.28 2.60 0.43
C ILE A 17 -11.45 3.47 1.69
N ALA A 18 -10.39 3.64 2.48
CA ALA A 18 -10.46 4.44 3.71
C ALA A 18 -10.76 5.92 3.46
N ARG A 19 -10.23 6.50 2.38
CA ARG A 19 -10.43 7.92 2.03
C ARG A 19 -11.84 8.19 1.53
N TYR A 20 -12.32 7.41 0.55
CA TYR A 20 -13.52 7.74 -0.21
C TYR A 20 -14.78 7.09 0.34
N MET A 21 -14.76 5.82 0.75
CA MET A 21 -15.96 5.16 1.29
C MET A 21 -16.42 5.82 2.61
N LYS A 22 -15.47 6.29 3.41
CA LYS A 22 -15.73 7.05 4.64
C LYS A 22 -16.49 8.36 4.37
N ARG A 23 -16.29 9.00 3.22
CA ARG A 23 -16.71 10.37 2.96
C ARG A 23 -17.83 10.51 1.94
N ILE A 24 -17.71 9.83 0.79
CA ILE A 24 -18.66 9.92 -0.33
C ILE A 24 -19.96 9.20 0.01
N ASN A 25 -19.86 7.92 0.34
CA ASN A 25 -21.05 7.11 0.62
C ASN A 25 -21.54 7.28 2.07
N ARG A 26 -20.83 8.08 2.89
CA ARG A 26 -21.02 8.21 4.35
C ARG A 26 -21.28 6.85 5.02
N LEU A 27 -20.63 5.79 4.52
CA LEU A 27 -20.88 4.45 5.01
C LEU A 27 -20.56 4.37 6.49
N GLU A 28 -21.31 3.53 7.19
CA GLU A 28 -21.09 3.28 8.61
C GLU A 28 -19.62 3.03 8.89
N GLU A 29 -19.14 3.54 10.03
CA GLU A 29 -17.74 3.44 10.40
C GLU A 29 -17.23 2.00 10.31
N TYR A 30 -18.08 1.05 10.68
CA TYR A 30 -17.81 -0.37 10.58
C TYR A 30 -17.49 -0.82 9.15
N ILE A 31 -18.27 -0.43 8.14
CA ILE A 31 -18.16 -0.96 6.77
C ILE A 31 -16.83 -0.58 6.13
N TRP A 32 -16.53 0.72 6.04
CA TRP A 32 -15.28 1.17 5.39
C TRP A 32 -14.05 0.70 6.18
N PHE A 33 -14.15 0.64 7.51
CA PHE A 33 -13.05 0.22 8.36
C PHE A 33 -12.74 -1.26 8.18
N GLN A 34 -13.75 -2.13 8.11
CA GLN A 34 -13.54 -3.56 7.84
C GLN A 34 -13.02 -3.81 6.43
N ALA A 35 -13.56 -3.10 5.43
CA ALA A 35 -13.08 -3.21 4.05
C ALA A 35 -11.61 -2.78 3.93
N HIS A 36 -11.24 -1.64 4.52
CA HIS A 36 -9.84 -1.19 4.58
C HIS A 36 -8.96 -2.21 5.30
N ARG A 37 -9.35 -2.63 6.51
CA ARG A 37 -8.58 -3.57 7.33
C ARG A 37 -8.38 -4.91 6.61
N GLY A 38 -9.43 -5.49 6.04
CA GLY A 38 -9.36 -6.73 5.28
C GLY A 38 -8.42 -6.62 4.09
N CYS A 39 -8.54 -5.54 3.31
CA CYS A 39 -7.67 -5.27 2.17
C CYS A 39 -6.19 -5.15 2.59
N GLN A 40 -5.90 -4.38 3.66
CA GLN A 40 -4.53 -4.17 4.13
C GLN A 40 -3.90 -5.43 4.76
N LEU A 41 -4.67 -6.22 5.51
CA LEU A 41 -4.17 -7.49 6.06
C LEU A 41 -3.86 -8.50 4.95
N ALA A 42 -4.74 -8.61 3.95
CA ALA A 42 -4.50 -9.46 2.79
C ALA A 42 -3.27 -8.99 1.99
N ALA A 43 -3.14 -7.68 1.76
CA ALA A 43 -1.96 -7.10 1.12
C ALA A 43 -0.69 -7.42 1.91
N CYS A 44 -0.69 -7.24 3.23
CA CYS A 44 0.45 -7.53 4.08
C CYS A 44 0.85 -9.01 4.04
N ALA A 45 -0.12 -9.94 4.09
CA ALA A 45 0.15 -11.38 4.02
C ALA A 45 0.77 -11.79 2.67
N ILE A 46 0.16 -11.36 1.54
CA ILE A 46 0.68 -11.63 0.20
C ILE A 46 2.07 -11.00 0.01
N GLY A 47 2.25 -9.78 0.52
CA GLY A 47 3.50 -9.04 0.46
C GLY A 47 4.61 -9.71 1.26
N PHE A 48 4.31 -10.25 2.44
CA PHE A 48 5.25 -11.01 3.26
C PHE A 48 5.69 -12.30 2.56
N VAL A 49 4.76 -13.05 1.98
CA VAL A 49 5.08 -14.25 1.17
C VAL A 49 5.97 -13.88 -0.01
N GLY A 50 5.62 -12.84 -0.76
CA GLY A 50 6.42 -12.36 -1.89
C GLY A 50 7.83 -11.92 -1.49
N TRP A 51 7.96 -11.22 -0.35
CA TRP A 51 9.26 -10.82 0.20
C TRP A 51 10.09 -12.03 0.65
N ALA A 52 9.49 -12.98 1.38
CA ALA A 52 10.17 -14.20 1.83
C ALA A 52 10.70 -15.02 0.65
N ILE A 53 9.90 -15.18 -0.40
CA ILE A 53 10.36 -15.81 -1.66
C ILE A 53 11.55 -15.04 -2.26
N GLY A 54 11.50 -13.70 -2.27
CA GLY A 54 12.61 -12.86 -2.74
C GLY A 54 13.90 -13.06 -1.94
N ILE A 55 13.81 -13.18 -0.62
CA ILE A 55 14.95 -13.51 0.25
C ILE A 55 15.49 -14.91 -0.07
N CYS A 56 14.62 -15.91 -0.18
CA CYS A 56 15.03 -17.27 -0.53
C CYS A 56 15.75 -17.32 -1.87
N LEU A 57 15.21 -16.66 -2.90
CA LEU A 57 15.85 -16.56 -4.22
C LEU A 57 17.21 -15.87 -4.15
N ARG A 58 17.37 -14.85 -3.31
CA ARG A 58 18.67 -14.19 -3.10
C ARG A 58 19.69 -15.15 -2.50
N ILE A 59 19.31 -15.91 -1.47
CA ILE A 59 20.20 -16.84 -0.76
C ILE A 59 20.62 -18.00 -1.68
N THR A 60 19.71 -18.50 -2.52
CA THR A 60 19.97 -19.64 -3.40
C THR A 60 20.64 -19.28 -4.73
N SER A 61 20.60 -18.01 -5.15
CA SER A 61 21.25 -17.56 -6.38
C SER A 61 22.77 -17.37 -6.23
N LYS A 62 23.56 -17.88 -7.18
CA LYS A 62 25.02 -17.64 -7.27
C LYS A 62 25.38 -16.30 -7.94
N GLY A 63 24.47 -15.32 -7.94
CA GLY A 63 24.51 -14.14 -8.80
C GLY A 63 24.64 -12.79 -8.07
N VAL A 64 24.36 -11.71 -8.82
CA VAL A 64 24.44 -10.31 -8.36
C VAL A 64 23.40 -10.01 -7.28
N HIS A 65 23.83 -9.37 -6.20
CA HIS A 65 22.95 -8.92 -5.13
C HIS A 65 22.39 -7.52 -5.40
N TYR A 66 21.07 -7.41 -5.51
CA TYR A 66 20.37 -6.14 -5.69
C TYR A 66 20.03 -5.50 -4.35
N ASN A 67 21.03 -4.84 -3.74
CA ASN A 67 20.92 -4.31 -2.38
C ASN A 67 19.87 -3.20 -2.26
N ALA A 68 19.65 -2.36 -3.28
CA ALA A 68 18.63 -1.31 -3.24
C ALA A 68 17.21 -1.89 -3.10
N HIS A 69 16.82 -2.81 -4.00
CA HIS A 69 15.53 -3.50 -3.96
C HIS A 69 15.31 -4.26 -2.63
N LEU A 70 16.36 -4.93 -2.14
CA LEU A 70 16.31 -5.61 -0.85
C LEU A 70 16.08 -4.64 0.31
N ASN A 71 16.88 -3.57 0.40
CA ASN A 71 16.81 -2.62 1.50
C ASN A 71 15.46 -1.90 1.54
N ILE A 72 14.95 -1.49 0.37
CA ILE A 72 13.60 -0.93 0.25
C ILE A 72 12.56 -1.98 0.68
N GLY A 73 12.69 -3.23 0.23
CA GLY A 73 11.80 -4.33 0.61
C GLY A 73 11.75 -4.58 2.13
N ILE A 74 12.90 -4.57 2.80
CA ILE A 74 12.99 -4.68 4.27
C ILE A 74 12.29 -3.50 4.94
N GLY A 75 12.53 -2.27 4.45
CA GLY A 75 11.87 -1.06 4.95
C GLY A 75 10.35 -1.13 4.81
N ILE A 76 9.84 -1.61 3.67
CA ILE A 76 8.39 -1.80 3.45
C ILE A 76 7.81 -2.79 4.47
N ILE A 77 8.43 -3.96 4.67
CA ILE A 77 7.94 -4.97 5.61
C ILE A 77 7.93 -4.43 7.04
N PHE A 78 8.99 -3.73 7.45
CA PHE A 78 9.06 -3.10 8.76
C PHE A 78 7.93 -2.08 8.95
N LEU A 79 7.75 -1.14 8.01
CA LEU A 79 6.73 -0.11 8.08
C LEU A 79 5.30 -0.68 8.01
N ALA A 80 5.06 -1.68 7.15
CA ALA A 80 3.77 -2.35 7.02
C ALA A 80 3.40 -3.15 8.28
N THR A 81 4.36 -3.83 8.89
CA THR A 81 4.15 -4.56 10.15
C THR A 81 3.87 -3.58 11.29
N PHE A 82 4.63 -2.49 11.37
CA PHE A 82 4.38 -1.39 12.31
C PHE A 82 2.97 -0.83 12.12
N GLN A 83 2.54 -0.57 10.88
CA GLN A 83 1.21 -0.10 10.53
C GLN A 83 0.09 -1.03 11.03
N VAL A 84 0.23 -2.34 10.82
CA VAL A 84 -0.76 -3.33 11.27
C VAL A 84 -0.87 -3.36 12.80
N VAL A 85 0.27 -3.45 13.49
CA VAL A 85 0.32 -3.47 14.97
C VAL A 85 -0.23 -2.16 15.55
N PHE A 86 0.23 -1.03 15.04
CA PHE A 86 -0.23 0.29 15.45
C PHE A 86 -1.71 0.51 15.12
N GLY A 87 -2.20 -0.13 14.06
CA GLY A 87 -3.61 -0.21 13.66
C GLY A 87 -4.50 -0.79 14.76
N PHE A 88 -4.08 -1.88 15.41
CA PHE A 88 -4.81 -2.49 16.53
C PHE A 88 -4.89 -1.59 17.76
N GLN A 89 -3.97 -0.62 17.89
CA GLN A 89 -3.95 0.35 18.98
C GLN A 89 -4.72 1.64 18.63
N ARG A 90 -5.57 1.64 17.58
CA ARG A 90 -6.36 2.81 17.16
C ARG A 90 -7.15 3.40 18.35
N PRO A 91 -6.86 4.65 18.78
CA PRO A 91 -7.57 5.27 19.88
C PRO A 91 -9.03 5.60 19.53
N LYS A 92 -9.89 5.62 20.55
CA LYS A 92 -11.26 6.15 20.45
C LYS A 92 -11.23 7.62 19.99
N GLU A 93 -12.30 8.07 19.32
CA GLU A 93 -12.33 9.38 18.65
C GLU A 93 -12.01 10.57 19.56
N LYS A 94 -12.43 10.55 20.83
CA LYS A 94 -12.18 11.64 21.80
C LYS A 94 -10.86 11.51 22.58
N HIS A 95 -9.97 10.58 22.21
CA HIS A 95 -8.74 10.32 22.95
C HIS A 95 -7.62 11.34 22.64
N LYS A 96 -6.90 11.84 23.64
CA LYS A 96 -5.83 12.85 23.47
C LYS A 96 -4.72 12.47 22.49
N TYR A 97 -4.42 11.17 22.36
CA TYR A 97 -3.39 10.67 21.43
C TYR A 97 -3.91 10.39 20.01
N LYS A 98 -5.22 10.55 19.73
CA LYS A 98 -5.80 10.26 18.42
C LYS A 98 -5.15 11.06 17.29
N LYS A 99 -4.84 12.34 17.54
CA LYS A 99 -4.17 13.22 16.56
C LYS A 99 -2.78 12.68 16.18
N TYR A 100 -1.96 12.32 17.17
CA TYR A 100 -0.62 11.77 16.92
C TYR A 100 -0.68 10.41 16.24
N TRP A 101 -1.64 9.56 16.64
CA TRP A 101 -1.90 8.29 15.98
C TRP A 101 -2.26 8.49 14.50
N ASN A 102 -3.16 9.43 14.19
CA ASN A 102 -3.53 9.73 12.80
C ASN A 102 -2.31 10.18 11.98
N ILE A 103 -1.49 11.10 12.51
CA ILE A 103 -0.28 11.57 11.82
C ILE A 103 0.67 10.41 11.53
N ALA A 104 1.00 9.62 12.55
CA ALA A 104 1.90 8.48 12.39
C ALA A 104 1.36 7.45 11.40
N HIS A 105 0.07 7.11 11.47
CA HIS A 105 -0.60 6.17 10.56
C HIS A 105 -0.61 6.69 9.11
N TYR A 106 -0.88 7.99 8.90
CA TYR A 106 -0.83 8.60 7.57
C TYR A 106 0.58 8.62 7.00
N VAL A 107 1.56 9.14 7.74
CA VAL A 107 2.94 9.27 7.27
C VAL A 107 3.51 7.90 6.90
N THR A 108 3.37 6.92 7.79
CA THR A 108 3.85 5.56 7.52
C THR A 108 3.10 4.91 6.35
N GLY A 109 1.81 5.21 6.15
CA GLY A 109 0.99 4.66 5.06
C GLY A 109 1.42 5.17 3.69
N TRP A 110 1.66 6.49 3.60
CA TRP A 110 2.22 7.10 2.39
C TRP A 110 3.63 6.59 2.10
N SER A 111 4.48 6.42 3.13
CA SER A 111 5.80 5.83 2.95
C SER A 111 5.72 4.42 2.36
N VAL A 112 4.85 3.54 2.90
CA VAL A 112 4.65 2.18 2.36
C VAL A 112 4.16 2.22 0.92
N LEU A 113 3.23 3.13 0.57
CA LEU A 113 2.74 3.28 -0.80
C LEU A 113 3.86 3.65 -1.78
N PHE A 114 4.61 4.72 -1.50
CA PHE A 114 5.65 5.20 -2.42
C PHE A 114 6.81 4.22 -2.54
N LEU A 115 7.29 3.70 -1.41
CA LEU A 115 8.34 2.69 -1.39
C LEU A 115 7.87 1.43 -2.12
N GLY A 116 6.61 1.01 -1.94
CA GLY A 116 6.00 -0.12 -2.63
C GLY A 116 6.07 0.03 -4.15
N ILE A 117 5.61 1.16 -4.69
CA ILE A 117 5.63 1.43 -6.14
C ILE A 117 7.07 1.42 -6.67
N ILE A 118 7.99 2.14 -6.01
CA ILE A 118 9.41 2.17 -6.37
C ILE A 118 9.99 0.76 -6.38
N ASN A 119 9.72 -0.02 -5.33
CA ASN A 119 10.29 -1.36 -5.20
C ASN A 119 9.75 -2.34 -6.23
N VAL A 120 8.51 -2.18 -6.68
CA VAL A 120 7.96 -2.97 -7.79
C VAL A 120 8.67 -2.63 -9.09
N PHE A 121 8.92 -1.35 -9.39
CA PHE A 121 9.69 -0.98 -10.59
C PHE A 121 11.14 -1.49 -10.52
N GLU A 122 11.79 -1.41 -9.37
CA GLU A 122 13.11 -2.01 -9.15
C GLU A 122 13.08 -3.52 -9.41
N GLY A 123 12.11 -4.24 -8.85
CA GLY A 123 11.94 -5.68 -9.09
C GLY A 123 11.71 -6.03 -10.56
N LEU A 124 10.94 -5.23 -11.29
CA LEU A 124 10.75 -5.40 -12.74
C LEU A 124 12.04 -5.11 -13.53
N ASN A 125 12.82 -4.10 -13.14
CA ASN A 125 14.11 -3.81 -13.77
C ASN A 125 15.13 -4.94 -13.55
N ILE A 126 15.09 -5.58 -12.37
CA ILE A 126 15.93 -6.72 -12.02
C ILE A 126 15.54 -7.97 -12.81
N LEU A 127 14.25 -8.32 -12.81
CA LEU A 127 13.75 -9.53 -13.47
C LEU A 127 13.79 -9.44 -15.00
N ARG A 128 13.87 -8.21 -15.54
CA ARG A 128 13.82 -7.92 -16.98
C ARG A 128 12.75 -8.74 -17.72
N PRO A 129 11.48 -8.74 -17.24
CA PRO A 129 10.43 -9.47 -17.91
C PRO A 129 10.12 -8.82 -19.27
N PRO A 130 9.29 -9.45 -20.12
CA PRO A 130 8.76 -8.81 -21.31
C PRO A 130 8.20 -7.41 -21.00
N LYS A 131 8.48 -6.42 -21.86
CA LYS A 131 8.17 -4.99 -21.63
C LYS A 131 6.70 -4.74 -21.24
N GLN A 132 5.80 -5.60 -21.71
CA GLN A 132 4.38 -5.59 -21.42
C GLN A 132 4.08 -5.58 -19.91
N TRP A 133 4.89 -6.24 -19.07
CA TRP A 133 4.69 -6.25 -17.62
C TRP A 133 4.92 -4.88 -16.99
N LYS A 134 5.97 -4.16 -17.42
CA LYS A 134 6.26 -2.81 -16.95
C LYS A 134 5.21 -1.82 -17.46
N ILE A 135 4.77 -1.96 -18.72
CA ILE A 135 3.68 -1.17 -19.29
C ILE A 135 2.39 -1.40 -18.51
N ALA A 136 1.98 -2.65 -18.31
CA ALA A 136 0.76 -3.01 -17.58
C ALA A 136 0.76 -2.45 -16.17
N TYR A 137 1.88 -2.60 -15.42
CA TYR A 137 1.97 -2.04 -14.08
C TYR A 137 1.89 -0.50 -14.08
N THR A 138 2.54 0.16 -15.05
CA THR A 138 2.45 1.63 -15.21
C THR A 138 1.01 2.08 -15.50
N CYS A 139 0.31 1.37 -16.40
CA CYS A 139 -1.10 1.64 -16.69
C CYS A 139 -1.99 1.47 -15.46
N ILE A 140 -1.75 0.44 -14.64
CA ILE A 140 -2.50 0.21 -13.39
C ILE A 140 -2.28 1.37 -12.40
N VAL A 141 -1.03 1.79 -12.18
CA VAL A 141 -0.73 2.92 -11.29
C VAL A 141 -1.37 4.21 -11.82
N ALA A 142 -1.27 4.48 -13.12
CA ALA A 142 -1.89 5.64 -13.75
C ALA A 142 -3.42 5.62 -13.59
N LEU A 143 -4.05 4.46 -13.77
CA LEU A 143 -5.50 4.30 -13.56
C LEU A 143 -5.90 4.56 -12.10
N LEU A 144 -5.15 4.02 -11.13
CA LEU A 144 -5.41 4.26 -9.71
C LEU A 144 -5.31 5.75 -9.36
N VAL A 145 -4.30 6.45 -9.90
CA VAL A 145 -4.16 7.90 -9.75
C VAL A 145 -5.34 8.63 -10.39
N LEU A 146 -5.72 8.29 -11.62
CA LEU A 146 -6.85 8.91 -12.32
C LEU A 146 -8.16 8.73 -11.54
N VAL A 147 -8.47 7.51 -11.09
CA VAL A 147 -9.67 7.23 -10.29
C VAL A 147 -9.63 8.01 -8.98
N SER A 148 -8.48 8.05 -8.30
CA SER A 148 -8.28 8.85 -7.09
C SER A 148 -8.57 10.34 -7.32
N LEU A 149 -8.08 10.92 -8.43
CA LEU A 149 -8.34 12.32 -8.79
C LEU A 149 -9.83 12.57 -9.05
N ILE A 150 -10.51 11.68 -9.78
CA ILE A 150 -11.95 11.78 -10.04
C ILE A 150 -12.73 11.71 -8.73
N LEU A 151 -12.44 10.73 -7.86
CA LEU A 151 -13.12 10.57 -6.58
C LEU A 151 -12.85 11.76 -5.64
N GLU A 152 -11.65 12.33 -5.66
CA GLU A 152 -11.33 13.53 -4.89
C GLU A 152 -12.07 14.77 -5.42
N ALA A 153 -12.24 14.91 -6.74
CA ALA A 153 -13.04 15.98 -7.32
C ALA A 153 -14.52 15.88 -6.93
N ILE A 154 -15.10 14.67 -7.01
CA ILE A 154 -16.48 14.40 -6.55
C ILE A 154 -16.62 14.72 -5.06
N LEU A 155 -15.68 14.24 -4.24
CA LEU A 155 -15.70 14.47 -2.80
C LEU A 155 -15.69 15.98 -2.47
N ARG A 156 -14.83 16.76 -3.14
CA ARG A 156 -14.76 18.21 -2.93
C ARG A 156 -16.04 18.92 -3.36
N GLU A 157 -16.69 18.47 -4.43
CA GLU A 157 -17.99 19.00 -4.84
C GLU A 157 -19.07 18.70 -3.79
N MET A 158 -19.10 17.49 -3.24
CA MET A 158 -20.02 17.13 -2.16
C MET A 158 -19.77 17.87 -0.85
N GLU A 159 -18.53 18.29 -0.57
CA GLU A 159 -18.19 19.09 0.62
C GLU A 159 -18.50 20.58 0.45
N ARG A 160 -18.73 21.06 -0.79
CA ARG A 160 -19.14 22.45 -1.08
C ARG A 160 -20.64 22.69 -0.99
N ASN A 161 -21.45 21.65 -1.24
CA ASN A 161 -22.91 21.68 -1.23
C ASN A 161 -23.47 21.22 0.12
#